data_AF-A0A1I4TBV1-F1
#
_entry.id   AF-A0A1I4TBV1-F1
#
_cell.length_a   1.000
_cell.length_b   1.000
_cell.length_c   1.000
_cell.angle_alpha   90.00
_cell.angle_beta   90.00
_cell.angle_gamma   90.00
#
_symmetry.space_group_name_H-M   'P 1'
#
loop_
_entity.id
_entity.type
_entity.pdbx_description
1 polymer ?
#
loop_
_entity_poly.entity_id
_entity_poly.type
_entity_poly.pdbx_seq_one_letter_code
_entity_poly.pdbx_strand_id
1 'polypeptide(L)' 'MTTIMPEGESVRKAIIWVSEKMQEDPQRSLKSIINEAILRFDLSPKDAEFLIKFYQAGKGTANGKGCV' A
#
# COMPACT_ATOMS: atom_id res chain seq x y z
N MET A 1 -20.73 -22.69 -6.53
CA MET A 1 -19.90 -23.35 -5.50
C MET A 1 -18.46 -22.94 -5.69
N THR A 2 -17.98 -22.04 -4.84
CA THR A 2 -16.71 -22.06 -4.08
C THR A 2 -16.62 -20.70 -3.40
N THR A 3 -16.45 -20.74 -2.08
CA THR A 3 -16.37 -19.58 -1.20
C THR A 3 -15.19 -18.70 -1.62
N ILE A 4 -15.48 -17.58 -2.30
CA ILE A 4 -14.49 -16.51 -2.49
C ILE A 4 -14.39 -15.84 -1.13
N MET A 5 -13.49 -16.34 -0.29
CA MET A 5 -13.14 -15.68 0.96
C MET A 5 -12.66 -14.26 0.61
N PRO A 6 -13.39 -13.19 1.01
CA PRO A 6 -13.04 -11.82 0.64
C PRO A 6 -11.91 -11.25 1.51
N GLU A 7 -11.13 -12.10 2.19
CA GLU A 7 -10.09 -11.72 3.18
C GLU A 7 -8.88 -10.97 2.59
N GLY A 8 -8.98 -10.46 1.36
CA GLY A 8 -7.93 -9.65 0.77
C GLY A 8 -8.35 -8.85 -0.47
N GLU A 9 -9.65 -8.58 -0.68
CA GLU A 9 -10.05 -7.75 -1.82
C GLU A 9 -9.56 -6.31 -1.67
N SER A 10 -9.67 -5.76 -0.47
CA SER A 10 -9.24 -4.39 -0.14
C SER A 10 -7.74 -4.20 -0.38
N VAL A 11 -6.90 -5.15 0.07
CA VAL A 11 -5.45 -5.09 -0.12
C VAL A 11 -5.06 -5.24 -1.59
N ARG A 12 -5.73 -6.12 -2.36
CA ARG A 12 -5.48 -6.24 -3.80
C ARG A 12 -5.84 -4.96 -4.55
N LYS A 13 -6.99 -4.36 -4.25
CA LYS A 13 -7.42 -3.08 -4.83
C LYS A 13 -6.42 -1.97 -4.48
N ALA A 14 -5.93 -1.93 -3.24
CA ALA A 14 -4.91 -0.99 -2.82
C ALA A 14 -3.58 -1.18 -3.57
N ILE A 15 -3.10 -2.42 -3.78
CA ILE A 15 -1.87 -2.70 -4.54
C ILE A 15 -1.98 -2.20 -5.98
N ILE A 16 -3.10 -2.47 -6.64
CA ILE A 16 -3.36 -2.01 -8.02
C ILE A 16 -3.32 -0.48 -8.05
N TRP A 17 -4.07 0.16 -7.16
CA TRP A 17 -4.13 1.62 -7.07
C TRP A 17 -2.77 2.26 -6.76
N VAL A 18 -2.00 1.68 -5.84
CA VAL A 18 -0.63 2.14 -5.54
C VAL A 18 0.23 2.05 -6.78
N SER A 19 0.15 0.94 -7.53
CA SER A 19 0.93 0.74 -8.75
C SER A 19 0.55 1.71 -9.86
N GLU A 20 -0.73 2.06 -10.01
CA GLU A 20 -1.19 3.12 -10.91
C GLU A 20 -0.65 4.48 -10.49
N LYS A 21 -0.77 4.82 -9.19
CA LYS A 21 -0.25 6.07 -8.63
C LYS A 21 1.26 6.20 -8.73
N MET A 22 2.01 5.10 -8.60
CA MET A 22 3.46 5.12 -8.81
C MET A 22 3.84 5.39 -10.27
N GLN A 23 3.00 4.96 -11.22
CA GLN A 23 3.22 5.20 -12.65
C GLN A 23 2.84 6.63 -13.05
N GLU A 24 1.77 7.18 -12.48
CA GLU A 24 1.37 8.57 -12.68
C GLU A 24 2.32 9.56 -11.99
N ASP A 25 2.75 9.26 -10.77
CA ASP A 25 3.56 10.14 -9.93
C ASP A 25 4.83 9.41 -9.42
N PRO A 26 5.84 9.15 -10.27
CA PRO A 26 7.11 8.53 -9.85
C PRO A 26 7.93 9.39 -8.88
N GLN A 27 7.58 10.67 -8.71
CA GLN A 27 8.16 11.59 -7.73
C GLN A 27 7.56 11.41 -6.32
N ARG A 28 6.36 10.81 -6.17
CA ARG A 28 5.76 10.61 -4.85
C ARG A 28 6.43 9.47 -4.11
N SER A 29 6.67 9.69 -2.81
CA SER A 29 7.17 8.64 -1.93
C SER A 29 6.14 7.52 -1.81
N LEU A 30 6.60 6.28 -1.99
CA LEU A 30 5.81 5.06 -1.86
C LEU A 30 5.04 5.04 -0.52
N LYS A 31 5.69 5.45 0.58
CA LYS A 31 5.06 5.59 1.90
C LYS A 31 3.82 6.49 1.90
N SER A 32 3.84 7.59 1.14
CA SER A 32 2.71 8.52 1.04
C SER A 32 1.54 7.89 0.31
N ILE A 33 1.83 7.23 -0.82
CA ILE A 33 0.81 6.53 -1.62
C ILE A 33 0.20 5.38 -0.81
N ILE A 34 1.01 4.62 -0.07
CA ILE A 34 0.50 3.58 0.83
C ILE A 34 -0.43 4.18 1.88
N ASN A 35 -0.04 5.29 2.53
CA ASN A 35 -0.86 5.92 3.55
C ASN A 35 -2.22 6.39 2.98
N GLU A 36 -2.21 6.97 1.78
CA GLU A 36 -3.44 7.29 1.05
C GLU A 36 -4.28 6.04 0.74
N ALA A 37 -3.65 4.94 0.31
CA ALA A 37 -4.34 3.69 0.03
C ALA A 37 -4.98 3.08 1.29
N ILE A 38 -4.31 3.14 2.44
CA ILE A 38 -4.84 2.66 3.73
C ILE A 38 -6.11 3.42 4.11
N LEU A 39 -6.07 4.76 4.00
CA LEU A 39 -7.22 5.62 4.30
C LEU A 39 -8.34 5.47 3.27
N ARG A 40 -7.99 5.24 1.99
CA ARG A 40 -8.94 5.13 0.87
C ARG A 40 -9.70 3.81 0.88
N PHE A 41 -9.00 2.71 1.15
CA PHE A 41 -9.53 1.34 1.07
C PHE A 41 -9.89 0.75 2.42
N ASP A 42 -9.76 1.52 3.51
CA ASP A 42 -9.95 1.06 4.89
C ASP A 42 -9.13 -0.22 5.18
N LEU A 43 -7.84 -0.17 4.85
CA LEU A 43 -6.96 -1.32 5.08
C LEU A 43 -6.82 -1.56 6.57
N SER A 44 -7.05 -2.80 6.99
CA SER A 44 -6.72 -3.21 8.35
C SER A 44 -5.21 -3.09 8.59
N PRO A 45 -4.77 -2.87 9.85
CA PRO A 45 -3.35 -2.78 10.17
C PRO A 45 -2.54 -3.98 9.65
N LYS A 46 -3.14 -5.18 9.62
CA LYS A 46 -2.54 -6.38 9.00
C LYS A 46 -2.27 -6.21 7.50
N ASP A 47 -3.22 -5.68 6.74
CA ASP A 47 -3.09 -5.46 5.30
C ASP A 47 -2.13 -4.32 4.98
N ALA A 48 -2.18 -3.24 5.77
CA ALA A 48 -1.26 -2.12 5.67
C ALA A 48 0.19 -2.59 5.86
N GLU A 49 0.47 -3.40 6.89
CA GLU A 49 1.79 -3.96 7.14
C GLU A 49 2.26 -4.89 6.00
N PHE A 50 1.36 -5.70 5.44
CA PHE A 50 1.67 -6.55 4.29
C PHE A 50 2.09 -5.71 3.08
N LEU A 51 1.32 -4.67 2.77
CA LEU A 51 1.56 -3.78 1.65
C LEU A 51 2.87 -3.01 1.84
N ILE A 52 3.14 -2.50 3.04
CA ILE A 52 4.42 -1.85 3.38
C ILE A 52 5.58 -2.83 3.22
N LYS A 53 5.50 -4.05 3.76
CA LYS A 53 6.55 -5.07 3.65
C LYS A 53 6.83 -5.45 2.20
N PHE A 54 5.79 -5.63 1.40
CA PHE A 54 5.89 -5.98 -0.01
C PHE A 54 6.72 -4.95 -0.80
N TYR A 55 6.41 -3.66 -0.62
CA TYR A 55 7.11 -2.60 -1.33
C TYR A 55 8.45 -2.20 -0.67
N GLN A 56 8.59 -2.35 0.65
CA GLN A 56 9.83 -2.06 1.38
C GLN A 56 10.93 -3.10 1.08
N ALA A 57 10.56 -4.37 0.88
CA ALA A 57 11.49 -5.41 0.42
C ALA A 57 12.07 -5.10 -0.98
N GLY A 58 11.32 -4.39 -1.82
CA GLY A 58 11.75 -3.97 -3.17
C GLY A 58 12.56 -2.68 -3.21
N LYS A 59 12.54 -1.85 -2.15
CA LYS A 59 13.25 -0.56 -2.10
C LYS A 59 14.01 -0.38 -0.79
N GLY A 60 15.20 -0.98 -0.72
CA GLY A 60 16.20 -0.62 0.25
C GLY A 60 16.84 0.74 -0.08
N THR A 61 16.14 1.86 0.09
CA THR A 61 16.77 3.20 0.22
C THR A 61 15.84 4.23 0.91
N ALA A 62 16.37 4.77 2.02
CA ALA A 62 16.28 6.15 2.51
C ALA A 62 14.99 6.99 2.31
N ASN A 63 14.31 7.32 3.41
CA ASN A 63 14.21 8.71 3.92
C ASN A 63 13.38 8.77 5.22
N GLY A 64 13.91 9.54 6.18
CA GLY A 64 13.28 9.90 7.45
C GLY A 64 12.50 11.23 7.37
N LYS A 65 12.11 11.69 8.56
CA LYS A 65 11.11 12.74 8.93
C LYS A 65 9.68 12.20 9.03
N GLY A 66 8.97 12.28 10.15
CA GLY A 66 9.09 13.09 11.39
C GLY A 66 7.77 13.81 11.65
N CYS A 67 7.41 14.00 12.93
CA CYS A 67 6.17 14.53 13.53
C CYS A 67 5.09 13.46 13.78
N VAL A 68 4.70 13.13 15.02
CA VAL A 68 4.66 13.87 16.31
C VAL A 68 5.17 13.00 17.46
#